data_AF-A0A7S0Q0E1-F1
#
_entry.id   AF-A0A7S0Q0E1-F1
#
_cell.length_a   1.000
_cell.length_b   1.000
_cell.length_c   1.000
_cell.angle_alpha   90.00
_cell.angle_beta   90.00
_cell.angle_gamma   90.00
#
_symmetry.space_group_name_H-M   'P 1'
#
loop_
_entity.id
_entity.type
_entity.pdbx_description
1 polymer ?
#
loop_
_entity_poly.entity_id
_entity_poly.type
_entity_poly.pdbx_seq_one_letter_code
_entity_poly.pdbx_strand_id
1 'polypeptide(L)'
;AGANGTNGAAGPPVCAHFQMLGNEAYKKGDFETAVGHFSKALQACGGGGGGGKPQLFSNRSAAHLAMQSFDLALADAERCVEMKPKWGKAHSRRGNALHALHRFIEAKEAYDKALELDPSNEVVQNSLKGLLQAMAMAPGGGGSL
;
A
#
# COMPACT_ATOMS: atom_id res chain seq x y z
N ALA A 1 45.86 11.38 21.73
CA ALA A 1 44.82 11.81 22.67
C ALA A 1 43.88 12.76 21.92
N GLY A 2 42.57 12.58 21.86
CA GLY A 2 41.71 11.60 22.51
C GLY A 2 40.51 11.29 21.63
N ALA A 3 40.11 10.02 21.64
CA ALA A 3 38.80 9.59 21.21
C ALA A 3 37.76 10.26 22.12
N ASN A 4 36.79 10.98 21.55
CA ASN A 4 35.60 11.37 22.28
C ASN A 4 34.44 10.51 21.80
N GLY A 5 33.99 9.65 22.71
CA GLY A 5 33.01 8.60 22.46
C GLY A 5 31.60 9.13 22.27
N THR A 6 30.89 8.54 21.31
CA THR A 6 29.43 8.50 21.30
C THR A 6 29.00 7.04 21.32
N ASN A 7 29.20 6.39 22.45
CA ASN A 7 28.46 5.17 22.82
C ASN A 7 27.26 5.61 23.67
N GLY A 8 26.15 5.91 22.99
CA GLY A 8 24.84 6.08 23.59
C GLY A 8 23.83 5.69 22.52
N ALA A 9 23.04 4.65 22.78
CA ALA A 9 22.17 3.99 21.80
C ALA A 9 21.43 5.01 20.92
N ALA A 10 21.90 5.19 19.68
CA ALA A 10 21.21 6.00 18.71
C ALA A 10 19.84 5.34 18.51
N GLY A 11 18.77 6.06 18.88
CA GLY A 11 17.40 5.59 18.63
C GLY A 11 17.24 5.16 17.17
N PRO A 12 16.19 4.38 16.84
CA PRO A 12 15.98 3.94 15.47
C PRO A 12 16.02 5.15 14.53
N PRO A 13 16.64 5.03 13.34
CA PRO A 13 16.71 6.12 12.36
C PRO A 13 15.34 6.78 12.25
N VAL A 14 15.26 8.12 12.16
CA VAL A 14 13.99 8.88 12.25
C VAL A 14 12.86 8.27 11.40
N CYS A 15 13.19 7.82 10.19
CA CYS A 15 12.27 7.09 9.33
C CYS A 15 11.75 5.77 9.93
N ALA A 16 12.64 4.94 10.49
CA ALA A 16 12.27 3.68 11.15
C ALA A 16 11.43 3.91 12.42
N HIS A 17 11.72 4.98 13.17
CA HIS A 17 10.91 5.37 14.32
C HIS A 17 9.45 5.65 13.91
N PHE A 18 9.24 6.53 12.92
CA PHE A 18 7.91 6.84 12.44
C PHE A 18 7.23 5.66 11.74
N GLN A 19 7.98 4.80 11.05
CA GLN A 19 7.46 3.56 10.50
C GLN A 19 6.87 2.66 11.61
N MET A 20 7.57 2.53 12.73
CA MET A 20 7.13 1.72 13.87
C MET A 20 5.85 2.28 14.48
N LEU A 21 5.79 3.59 14.73
CA LEU A 21 4.60 4.25 15.26
C LEU A 21 3.39 4.11 14.31
N GLY A 22 3.61 4.25 13.00
CA GLY A 22 2.56 4.06 12.00
C GLY A 22 2.03 2.63 11.99
N ASN A 23 2.91 1.63 12.07
CA ASN A 23 2.50 0.24 12.17
C ASN A 23 1.72 -0.06 13.46
N GLU A 24 2.12 0.54 14.57
CA GLU A 24 1.45 0.39 15.87
C GLU A 24 0.05 1.01 15.86
N ALA A 25 -0.08 2.23 15.35
CA ALA A 25 -1.38 2.88 15.17
C ALA A 25 -2.29 2.07 14.23
N TYR A 26 -1.75 1.57 13.12
CA TYR A 26 -2.48 0.73 12.17
C TYR A 26 -3.04 -0.55 12.85
N LYS A 27 -2.24 -1.22 13.67
CA LYS A 27 -2.67 -2.42 14.41
C LYS A 27 -3.81 -2.12 15.39
N LYS A 28 -3.85 -0.91 15.95
CA LYS A 28 -4.91 -0.44 16.85
C LYS A 28 -6.18 0.01 16.10
N GLY A 29 -6.14 0.05 14.76
CA GLY A 29 -7.23 0.61 13.95
C GLY A 29 -7.25 2.14 13.91
N ASP A 30 -6.25 2.81 14.50
CA ASP A 30 -6.09 4.25 14.42
C ASP A 30 -5.39 4.61 13.09
N PHE A 31 -6.18 4.58 12.02
CA PHE A 31 -5.69 4.75 10.65
C PHE A 31 -5.25 6.18 10.36
N GLU A 32 -5.88 7.19 10.97
CA GLU A 32 -5.49 8.59 10.81
C GLU A 32 -4.09 8.85 11.37
N THR A 33 -3.83 8.39 12.62
CA THR A 33 -2.51 8.48 13.23
C THR A 33 -1.49 7.64 12.44
N ALA A 34 -1.90 6.47 11.92
CA ALA A 34 -1.03 5.65 11.07
C ALA A 34 -0.59 6.40 9.80
N VAL A 35 -1.53 7.04 9.09
CA VAL A 35 -1.24 7.87 7.91
C VAL A 35 -0.28 9.00 8.26
N GLY A 36 -0.51 9.70 9.37
CA GLY A 36 0.35 10.77 9.85
C GLY A 36 1.79 10.31 10.08
N HIS A 37 1.98 9.16 10.74
CA HIS A 37 3.30 8.59 10.97
C HIS A 37 3.97 8.05 9.71
N PHE A 38 3.24 7.35 8.83
CA PHE A 38 3.82 6.90 7.55
C PHE A 38 4.24 8.08 6.67
N SER A 39 3.49 9.18 6.69
CA SER A 39 3.85 10.41 5.97
C SER A 39 5.14 11.04 6.52
N LYS A 40 5.29 11.10 7.85
CA LYS A 40 6.55 11.54 8.49
C LYS A 40 7.71 10.60 8.16
N ALA A 41 7.48 9.29 8.15
CA ALA A 41 8.49 8.30 7.78
C ALA A 41 8.95 8.49 6.33
N LEU A 42 8.01 8.71 5.40
CA LEU A 42 8.32 8.98 4.00
C LEU A 42 9.15 10.27 3.84
N GLN A 43 8.78 11.35 4.52
CA GLN A 43 9.56 12.60 4.52
C GLN A 43 11.00 12.37 5.02
N ALA A 44 11.16 11.68 6.15
CA ALA A 44 12.46 11.38 6.74
C ALA A 44 13.33 10.43 5.89
N CYS A 45 12.70 9.58 5.08
CA CYS A 45 13.39 8.66 4.16
C CYS A 45 13.69 9.27 2.78
N GLY A 46 13.46 10.58 2.54
CA GLY A 46 13.71 11.20 1.24
C GLY A 46 12.56 11.05 0.22
N GLY A 47 11.34 10.86 0.71
CA GLY A 47 10.12 10.64 -0.09
C GLY A 47 9.67 11.80 -0.98
N GLY A 48 10.37 12.94 -0.98
CA GLY A 48 10.08 14.09 -1.84
C GLY A 48 10.65 14.01 -3.27
N GLY A 49 11.57 13.07 -3.57
CA GLY A 49 12.28 13.08 -4.85
C GLY A 49 12.98 11.76 -5.18
N GLY A 50 12.23 10.66 -5.25
CA GLY A 50 12.72 9.38 -5.80
C GLY A 50 13.32 8.37 -4.80
N GLY A 51 13.45 8.72 -3.51
CA GLY A 51 14.11 7.87 -2.50
C GLY A 51 13.21 7.17 -1.47
N GLY A 52 11.90 7.05 -1.70
CA GLY A 52 10.97 6.48 -0.71
C GLY A 52 11.18 4.97 -0.46
N LYS A 53 10.61 4.44 0.62
CA LYS A 53 10.49 2.98 0.82
C LYS A 53 9.13 2.52 0.31
N PRO A 54 9.03 1.61 -0.68
CA PRO A 54 7.74 1.17 -1.22
C PRO A 54 6.85 0.53 -0.15
N GLN A 55 7.44 -0.03 0.91
CA GLN A 55 6.68 -0.56 2.05
C GLN A 55 5.92 0.53 2.82
N LEU A 56 6.43 1.75 2.89
CA LEU A 56 5.74 2.86 3.58
C LEU A 56 4.53 3.33 2.78
N PHE A 57 4.68 3.49 1.46
CA PHE A 57 3.56 3.76 0.56
C PHE A 57 2.51 2.62 0.63
N SER A 58 2.94 1.35 0.63
CA SER A 58 2.04 0.19 0.72
C SER A 58 1.24 0.17 2.04
N ASN A 59 1.86 0.57 3.14
CA ASN A 59 1.20 0.62 4.45
C ASN A 59 0.26 1.83 4.56
N ARG A 60 0.67 2.99 4.04
CA ARG A 60 -0.18 4.20 4.02
C ARG A 60 -1.37 4.04 3.06
N SER A 61 -1.17 3.39 1.91
CA SER A 61 -2.26 2.96 1.01
C SER A 61 -3.30 2.10 1.73
N ALA A 62 -2.85 1.13 2.53
CA ALA A 62 -3.76 0.29 3.31
C ALA A 62 -4.53 1.10 4.37
N ALA A 63 -3.89 2.08 5.00
CA ALA A 63 -4.55 2.95 5.97
C ALA A 63 -5.59 3.85 5.30
N HIS A 64 -5.26 4.41 4.12
CA HIS A 64 -6.20 5.18 3.31
C HIS A 64 -7.41 4.35 2.86
N LEU A 65 -7.21 3.08 2.45
CA LEU A 65 -8.31 2.15 2.15
C LEU A 65 -9.25 1.98 3.36
N ALA A 66 -8.68 1.78 4.55
CA ALA A 66 -9.47 1.63 5.78
C ALA A 66 -10.24 2.91 6.17
N MET A 67 -9.72 4.08 5.77
CA MET A 67 -10.38 5.38 5.92
C MET A 67 -11.30 5.75 4.74
N GLN A 68 -11.53 4.83 3.80
CA GLN A 68 -12.29 5.08 2.57
C GLN A 68 -11.75 6.23 1.68
N SER A 69 -10.49 6.60 1.87
CA SER A 69 -9.78 7.61 1.06
C SER A 69 -9.15 6.96 -0.17
N PHE A 70 -9.99 6.47 -1.08
CA PHE A 70 -9.55 5.53 -2.12
C PHE A 70 -8.60 6.14 -3.17
N ASP A 71 -8.77 7.40 -3.54
CA ASP A 71 -7.85 8.08 -4.47
C ASP A 71 -6.44 8.21 -3.88
N LEU A 72 -6.34 8.55 -2.59
CA LEU A 72 -5.05 8.61 -1.89
C LEU A 72 -4.43 7.21 -1.76
N ALA A 73 -5.26 6.18 -1.51
CA ALA A 73 -4.79 4.81 -1.49
C ALA A 73 -4.24 4.36 -2.85
N LEU A 74 -4.91 4.76 -3.93
CA LEU A 74 -4.48 4.47 -5.30
C LEU A 74 -3.14 5.15 -5.61
N ALA A 75 -3.01 6.44 -5.32
CA ALA A 75 -1.77 7.19 -5.56
C ALA A 75 -0.56 6.54 -4.85
N ASP A 76 -0.72 6.13 -3.59
CA ASP A 76 0.33 5.41 -2.85
C ASP A 76 0.62 4.02 -3.45
N ALA A 77 -0.42 3.31 -3.90
CA ALA A 77 -0.24 2.00 -4.52
C ALA A 77 0.47 2.09 -5.88
N GLU A 78 0.13 3.08 -6.70
CA GLU A 78 0.81 3.35 -7.98
C GLU A 78 2.27 3.70 -7.74
N ARG A 79 2.57 4.51 -6.72
CA ARG A 79 3.96 4.77 -6.33
C ARG A 79 4.71 3.50 -5.93
N CYS A 80 4.05 2.54 -5.28
CA CYS A 80 4.66 1.24 -5.00
C CYS A 80 5.00 0.48 -6.28
N VAL A 81 4.08 0.48 -7.25
CA VAL A 81 4.24 -0.22 -8.55
C VAL A 81 5.37 0.39 -9.36
N GLU A 82 5.45 1.72 -9.44
CA GLU A 82 6.54 2.44 -10.10
C GLU A 82 7.91 2.09 -9.50
N MET A 83 7.99 2.03 -8.17
CA MET A 83 9.24 1.77 -7.46
C MET A 83 9.66 0.30 -7.49
N LYS A 84 8.69 -0.63 -7.45
CA LYS A 84 8.91 -2.07 -7.44
C LYS A 84 7.85 -2.79 -8.28
N PRO A 85 8.00 -2.79 -9.62
CA PRO A 85 7.00 -3.38 -10.52
C PRO A 85 6.86 -4.90 -10.38
N LYS A 86 7.86 -5.58 -9.81
CA LYS A 86 7.86 -7.03 -9.54
C LYS A 86 7.41 -7.39 -8.12
N TRP A 87 6.80 -6.46 -7.38
CA TRP A 87 6.33 -6.72 -6.03
C TRP A 87 4.82 -6.98 -6.01
N GLY A 88 4.40 -8.24 -5.88
CA GLY A 88 2.98 -8.63 -5.93
C GLY A 88 2.08 -7.86 -4.96
N LYS A 89 2.59 -7.54 -3.75
CA LYS A 89 1.86 -6.72 -2.78
C LYS A 89 1.56 -5.29 -3.26
N ALA A 90 2.41 -4.70 -4.11
CA ALA A 90 2.14 -3.38 -4.70
C ALA A 90 0.92 -3.43 -5.62
N HIS A 91 0.89 -4.43 -6.52
CA HIS A 91 -0.22 -4.65 -7.44
C HIS A 91 -1.52 -5.02 -6.69
N SER A 92 -1.43 -5.82 -5.62
CA SER A 92 -2.57 -6.10 -4.75
C SER A 92 -3.16 -4.83 -4.11
N ARG A 93 -2.32 -3.90 -3.64
CA ARG A 93 -2.78 -2.60 -3.10
C ARG A 93 -3.47 -1.77 -4.17
N ARG A 94 -2.92 -1.75 -5.39
CA ARG A 94 -3.51 -1.05 -6.53
C ARG A 94 -4.88 -1.64 -6.88
N GLY A 95 -4.99 -2.96 -6.96
CA GLY A 95 -6.25 -3.66 -7.19
C GLY A 95 -7.31 -3.34 -6.14
N ASN A 96 -6.94 -3.35 -4.85
CA ASN A 96 -7.87 -2.98 -3.77
C ASN A 96 -8.38 -1.53 -3.89
N ALA A 97 -7.50 -0.58 -4.20
CA ALA A 97 -7.90 0.82 -4.36
C ALA A 97 -8.81 1.02 -5.58
N LEU A 98 -8.48 0.40 -6.72
CA LEU A 98 -9.30 0.45 -7.93
C LEU A 98 -10.66 -0.23 -7.75
N HIS A 99 -10.70 -1.36 -7.04
CA HIS A 99 -11.94 -2.05 -6.71
C HIS A 99 -12.85 -1.14 -5.86
N ALA A 100 -12.30 -0.49 -4.84
CA ALA A 100 -13.05 0.45 -4.00
C ALA A 100 -13.53 1.70 -4.76
N LEU A 101 -12.81 2.11 -5.82
CA LEU A 101 -13.20 3.17 -6.75
C LEU A 101 -14.17 2.70 -7.86
N HIS A 102 -14.65 1.46 -7.81
CA HIS A 102 -15.48 0.84 -8.87
C HIS A 102 -14.84 0.78 -10.26
N ARG A 103 -13.51 0.92 -10.35
CA ARG A 103 -12.73 0.79 -11.59
C ARG A 103 -12.39 -0.68 -11.83
N PHE A 104 -13.42 -1.48 -12.07
CA PHE A 104 -13.33 -2.94 -11.98
C PHE A 104 -12.39 -3.59 -13.00
N ILE A 105 -12.33 -3.09 -14.23
CA ILE A 105 -11.44 -3.63 -15.26
C ILE A 105 -9.97 -3.47 -14.84
N GLU A 106 -9.59 -2.26 -14.43
CA GLU A 106 -8.22 -1.97 -13.99
C GLU A 106 -7.88 -2.68 -12.66
N ALA A 107 -8.87 -2.85 -11.78
CA ALA A 107 -8.71 -3.64 -10.56
C ALA A 107 -8.39 -5.11 -10.88
N LYS A 108 -9.08 -5.68 -11.88
CA LYS A 108 -8.85 -7.05 -12.34
C LYS A 108 -7.42 -7.20 -12.87
N GLU A 109 -6.99 -6.30 -13.75
CA GLU A 109 -5.63 -6.31 -14.30
C GLU A 109 -4.56 -6.23 -13.19
N ALA A 110 -4.77 -5.39 -12.18
CA ALA A 110 -3.87 -5.28 -11.05
C ALA A 110 -3.84 -6.57 -10.19
N TYR A 111 -4.98 -7.22 -9.95
CA TYR A 111 -5.02 -8.50 -9.25
C TYR A 111 -4.39 -9.64 -10.05
N ASP A 112 -4.66 -9.72 -11.36
CA ASP A 112 -4.03 -10.70 -12.24
C ASP A 112 -2.50 -10.52 -12.19
N LYS A 113 -2.01 -9.28 -12.27
CA LYS A 113 -0.57 -9.01 -12.17
C LYS A 113 0.02 -9.39 -10.82
N ALA A 114 -0.72 -9.20 -9.73
CA ALA A 114 -0.30 -9.63 -8.41
C ALA A 114 -0.19 -11.16 -8.32
N LEU A 115 -1.14 -11.91 -8.92
CA LEU A 115 -1.13 -13.37 -8.96
C LEU A 115 -0.09 -13.94 -9.93
N GLU A 116 0.24 -13.24 -11.02
CA GLU A 116 1.39 -13.62 -11.87
C GLU A 116 2.71 -13.62 -11.08
N LEU A 117 2.86 -12.67 -10.14
CA LEU A 117 4.05 -12.49 -9.32
C LEU A 117 4.05 -13.39 -8.08
N ASP A 118 2.89 -13.69 -7.52
CA ASP A 118 2.68 -14.58 -6.37
C ASP A 118 1.37 -15.37 -6.54
N PRO A 119 1.42 -16.50 -7.28
CA PRO A 119 0.22 -17.29 -7.58
C PRO A 119 -0.45 -17.89 -6.33
N SER A 120 0.31 -18.10 -5.26
CA SER A 120 -0.16 -18.65 -3.98
C SER A 120 -0.85 -17.64 -3.07
N ASN A 121 -0.99 -16.38 -3.49
CA ASN A 121 -1.55 -15.34 -2.65
C ASN A 121 -3.07 -15.45 -2.49
N GLU A 122 -3.52 -16.22 -1.49
CA GLU A 122 -4.95 -16.44 -1.21
C GLU A 122 -5.74 -15.14 -0.99
N VAL A 123 -5.11 -14.12 -0.39
CA VAL A 123 -5.76 -12.81 -0.18
C VAL A 123 -6.11 -12.16 -1.51
N VAL A 124 -5.21 -12.20 -2.49
CA VAL A 124 -5.46 -11.65 -3.82
C VAL A 124 -6.47 -12.50 -4.57
N GLN A 125 -6.39 -13.83 -4.50
CA GLN A 125 -7.37 -14.73 -5.13
C GLN A 125 -8.79 -14.45 -4.63
N ASN A 126 -8.96 -14.28 -3.32
CA ASN A 126 -10.25 -13.94 -2.71
C ASN A 126 -10.73 -12.55 -3.13
N SER A 127 -9.82 -11.57 -3.21
CA SER A 127 -10.14 -10.21 -3.65
C SER A 127 -10.60 -10.18 -5.12
N LEU A 128 -9.91 -10.92 -5.99
CA LEU A 128 -10.29 -11.08 -7.40
C LEU A 128 -11.64 -11.78 -7.54
N LYS A 129 -11.89 -12.85 -6.77
CA LYS A 129 -13.19 -13.52 -6.77
C LYS A 129 -14.33 -12.57 -6.38
N GLY A 130 -14.14 -11.77 -5.33
CA GLY A 130 -15.11 -10.75 -4.91
C GLY A 130 -15.35 -9.70 -6.00
N LEU A 131 -14.28 -9.25 -6.66
CA LEU A 131 -14.37 -8.33 -7.79
C LEU A 131 -15.20 -8.91 -8.94
N LEU A 132 -14.94 -10.16 -9.35
CA LEU A 132 -15.67 -10.80 -10.44
C LEU A 132 -17.17 -10.96 -10.11
N GLN A 133 -17.51 -11.25 -8.86
CA GLN A 133 -18.90 -11.27 -8.40
C GLN A 133 -19.53 -9.87 -8.49
N ALA A 134 -18.82 -8.82 -8.07
CA ALA A 134 -19.32 -7.44 -8.17
C ALA A 134 -19.57 -7.03 -9.64
N MET A 135 -18.67 -7.41 -10.55
CA MET A 135 -18.82 -7.16 -11.99
C MET A 135 -20.05 -7.87 -12.58
N ALA A 136 -20.33 -9.10 -12.16
CA ALA A 136 -21.48 -9.87 -12.64
C ALA A 136 -22.83 -9.29 -12.14
N MET A 137 -22.83 -8.58 -11.02
CA MET A 137 -24.04 -8.01 -10.40
C MET A 137 -24.33 -6.56 -10.81
N ALA A 138 -23.42 -5.91 -11.55
CA ALA A 138 -23.63 -4.54 -12.00
C ALA A 138 -24.71 -4.49 -13.12
N PRO A 139 -25.80 -3.73 -12.96
CA PRO A 139 -26.85 -3.64 -13.98
C PRO A 139 -26.29 -2.94 -15.21
N GLY A 140 -26.04 -3.73 -16.27
CA GLY A 140 -25.35 -3.28 -17.49
C GLY A 140 -24.32 -4.28 -18.04
N GLY A 141 -24.00 -5.36 -17.32
CA GLY A 141 -23.11 -6.44 -17.77
C GLY A 141 -23.71 -7.37 -18.84
N GLY A 142 -24.37 -6.83 -19.86
CA GLY A 142 -24.63 -7.53 -21.12
C GLY A 142 -23.56 -7.12 -22.12
N GLY A 143 -22.58 -7.99 -22.38
CA GLY A 143 -21.49 -7.69 -23.31
C GLY A 143 -20.53 -8.86 -23.53
N SER A 144 -21.01 -9.83 -24.31
CA SER A 144 -20.26 -10.73 -25.20
C SER A 144 -18.99 -11.44 -24.70
N LEU A 145 -19.15 -12.74 -24.41
CA LEU A 145 -18.20 -13.78 -24.83
C LEU A 145 -18.95 -14.79 -25.71
#